data_AF-A0A9J5XII4-F1
#
_entry.id   AF-A0A9J5XII4-F1
#
_cell.length_a   1.000
_cell.length_b   1.000
_cell.length_c   1.000
_cell.angle_alpha   90.00
_cell.angle_beta   90.00
_cell.angle_gamma   90.00
#
_symmetry.space_group_name_H-M   'P 1'
#
loop_
_entity.id
_entity.type
_entity.pdbx_description
1 polymer ?
#
loop_
_entity_poly.entity_id
_entity_poly.type
_entity_poly.pdbx_seq_one_letter_code
_entity_poly.pdbx_strand_id
1 'polypeptide(L)' 'MYLYILANYTYTNVTKYTNLKSAHIDIISEALGLNPNHLKATECDKRQTLICNYYPACPQPELTLGKHTNPVLVFILLQD' A
#
# COMPACT_ATOMS: atom_id res chain seq x y z
N MET A 1 -4.95 11.05 25.05
CA MET A 1 -6.12 10.33 24.48
C MET A 1 -6.13 10.35 22.95
N TYR A 2 -6.08 11.52 22.29
CA TYR A 2 -6.13 11.62 20.81
C TYR A 2 -4.98 10.91 20.09
N LEU A 3 -3.74 11.06 20.56
CA LEU A 3 -2.56 10.37 20.02
C LEU A 3 -2.67 8.83 20.11
N TYR A 4 -3.31 8.31 21.16
CA TYR A 4 -3.49 6.86 21.35
C TYR A 4 -4.53 6.30 20.37
N ILE A 5 -5.59 7.05 20.08
CA ILE A 5 -6.60 6.65 19.10
C ILE A 5 -6.01 6.64 17.68
N LEU A 6 -5.26 7.69 17.31
CA LEU A 6 -4.57 7.75 16.02
C LEU A 6 -3.52 6.64 15.87
N ALA A 7 -2.75 6.36 16.92
CA ALA A 7 -1.76 5.28 16.91
C ALA A 7 -2.42 3.90 16.72
N ASN A 8 -3.52 3.61 17.43
CA ASN A 8 -4.26 2.36 17.26
C ASN A 8 -4.92 2.25 15.88
N TYR A 9 -5.56 3.32 15.41
CA TYR A 9 -6.15 3.35 14.07
C TYR A 9 -5.11 3.08 12.98
N THR A 10 -3.94 3.71 13.10
CA THR A 10 -2.82 3.47 12.19
C THR A 10 -2.35 2.02 12.28
N TYR A 11 -2.17 1.48 13.49
CA TYR A 11 -1.72 0.12 13.71
C TYR A 11 -2.67 -0.95 13.15
N THR A 12 -3.97 -0.84 13.45
CA THR A 12 -4.99 -1.78 12.96
C THR A 12 -5.06 -1.76 11.44
N ASN A 13 -5.01 -0.59 10.82
CA ASN A 13 -5.01 -0.45 9.38
C ASN A 13 -3.74 -1.04 8.75
N VAL A 14 -2.56 -0.76 9.32
CA VAL A 14 -1.29 -1.32 8.84
C VAL A 14 -1.37 -2.85 8.81
N THR A 15 -1.78 -3.49 9.91
CA THR A 15 -1.88 -4.97 9.96
C THR A 15 -2.88 -5.51 8.93
N LYS A 16 -4.06 -4.89 8.81
CA LYS A 16 -5.08 -5.29 7.83
C LYS A 16 -4.52 -5.22 6.40
N TYR A 17 -3.87 -4.12 6.04
CA TYR A 17 -3.33 -3.93 4.70
C TYR A 17 -2.06 -4.75 4.44
N THR A 18 -1.27 -5.08 5.46
CA THR A 18 -0.15 -6.03 5.34
C THR A 18 -0.64 -7.42 4.97
N ASN A 19 -1.71 -7.90 5.62
CA ASN A 19 -2.30 -9.20 5.31
C ASN A 19 -2.90 -9.22 3.90
N LEU A 20 -3.59 -8.13 3.51
CA LEU A 20 -4.12 -7.99 2.16
C LEU A 20 -3.02 -7.99 1.10
N LYS A 21 -1.91 -7.27 1.34
CA LYS A 21 -0.72 -7.27 0.47
C LYS A 21 -0.15 -8.68 0.33
N SER A 22 -0.01 -9.38 1.46
CA SER A 22 0.53 -10.75 1.51
C SER A 22 -0.29 -11.71 0.66
N ALA A 23 -1.62 -11.67 0.76
CA ALA A 23 -2.51 -12.50 -0.06
C ALA A 23 -2.41 -12.18 -1.56
N HIS A 24 -2.28 -10.91 -1.95
CA HIS A 24 -2.09 -10.55 -3.35
C HIS A 24 -0.78 -11.09 -3.92
N ILE A 25 0.29 -11.11 -3.14
CA ILE A 25 1.59 -11.63 -3.59
C ILE A 25 1.52 -13.15 -3.83
N ASP A 26 0.75 -13.89 -3.04
CA ASP A 26 0.49 -15.31 -3.29
C ASP A 26 -0.23 -15.51 -4.62
N ILE A 27 -1.32 -14.75 -4.83
CA ILE A 27 -2.14 -14.82 -6.05
C ILE A 27 -1.31 -14.43 -7.29
N ILE A 28 -0.46 -13.40 -7.20
CA ILE A 28 0.43 -12.99 -8.30
C ILE A 28 1.42 -14.12 -8.62
N SER A 29 1.98 -14.77 -7.60
CA SER A 29 2.89 -15.90 -7.81
C SER A 29 2.17 -17.04 -8.54
N GLU A 30 0.96 -17.40 -8.11
CA GLU A 30 0.15 -18.43 -8.77
C GLU A 30 -0.22 -18.06 -10.22
N ALA A 31 -0.59 -16.80 -10.47
CA ALA A 31 -0.92 -16.31 -11.82
C ALA A 31 0.28 -16.36 -12.78
N LEU A 32 1.50 -16.33 -12.24
CA LEU A 32 2.74 -16.51 -12.99
C LEU A 32 3.15 -18.00 -13.15
N GLY A 33 2.35 -18.94 -12.64
CA GLY A 33 2.65 -20.38 -12.65
C GLY A 33 3.70 -20.80 -11.63
N LEU A 34 3.94 -19.98 -10.60
CA LEU A 34 4.93 -20.22 -9.57
C LEU A 34 4.28 -20.81 -8.32
N ASN A 35 5.10 -21.31 -7.39
CA ASN A 35 4.64 -21.62 -6.04
C ASN A 35 4.08 -20.34 -5.39
N PRO A 36 2.94 -20.38 -4.67
CA PRO A 36 2.35 -19.18 -4.05
C PRO A 36 3.33 -18.39 -3.18
N ASN A 37 4.23 -19.08 -2.48
CA ASN A 37 5.23 -18.47 -1.61
C ASN A 37 6.49 -17.98 -2.35
N HIS A 38 6.60 -18.15 -3.68
CA HIS A 38 7.82 -17.88 -4.42
C HIS A 38 8.27 -16.42 -4.30
N LEU A 39 7.40 -15.45 -4.59
CA LEU A 39 7.76 -14.04 -4.52
C LEU A 39 8.06 -13.60 -3.08
N LYS A 40 7.35 -14.14 -2.07
CA LYS A 40 7.66 -13.86 -0.66
C LYS A 40 9.02 -14.40 -0.25
N ALA A 41 9.42 -15.56 -0.77
CA ALA A 41 10.74 -16.14 -0.53
C ALA A 41 11.88 -15.27 -1.11
N THR A 42 11.61 -14.43 -2.11
CA THR A 42 12.59 -13.43 -2.61
C THR A 42 12.60 -12.15 -1.76
N GLU A 43 11.91 -12.14 -0.62
CA GLU A 43 11.82 -11.01 0.31
C GLU A 43 11.14 -9.76 -0.27
N CYS A 44 10.40 -9.88 -1.39
CA CYS A 44 9.77 -8.73 -2.06
C CYS A 44 8.69 -8.05 -1.19
N ASP A 45 8.17 -8.76 -0.19
CA ASP A 45 7.12 -8.31 0.72
C ASP A 45 7.66 -7.76 2.05
N LYS A 46 8.98 -7.80 2.29
CA LYS A 46 9.58 -7.34 3.56
C LYS A 46 9.55 -5.83 3.74
N ARG A 47 9.60 -5.06 2.66
CA ARG A 47 9.51 -3.61 2.74
C ARG A 47 8.05 -3.17 2.80
N GLN A 48 7.74 -2.34 3.78
CA GLN A 48 6.44 -1.68 3.90
C GLN A 48 6.64 -0.18 4.11
N THR A 49 5.82 0.62 3.45
CA THR A 49 5.81 2.08 3.62
C THR A 49 4.37 2.53 3.64
N LEU A 50 4.01 3.31 4.66
CA LEU A 50 2.73 3.98 4.74
C LEU A 50 2.92 5.42 4.25
N ILE A 51 2.09 5.83 3.29
CA ILE A 51 2.09 7.20 2.75
C ILE A 51 0.72 7.81 3.04
N CYS A 52 0.70 8.90 3.80
CA CYS A 52 -0.49 9.68 4.07
C CYS A 52 -0.45 10.94 3.19
N ASN A 53 -1.27 10.98 2.16
CA ASN A 53 -1.35 12.13 1.26
C ASN A 53 -2.45 13.08 1.75
N TYR A 54 -2.17 14.38 1.74
CA TYR A 54 -3.14 15.43 1.98
C TYR A 54 -3.18 16.34 0.75
N TYR A 55 -4.35 16.42 0.11
CA TYR A 55 -4.58 17.24 -1.08
C TYR A 55 -5.42 18.45 -0.70
N PRO A 56 -4.81 19.61 -0.40
CA PRO A 56 -5.57 20.82 -0.09
C PRO A 56 -6.33 21.32 -1.32
N ALA A 57 -7.35 22.16 -1.09
CA ALA A 57 -8.06 22.83 -2.18
C ALA A 57 -7.08 23.61 -3.08
N CYS A 58 -7.16 23.37 -4.39
CA CYS A 58 -6.31 24.00 -5.39
C CYS A 58 -7.10 25.06 -6.17
N PRO A 59 -6.65 26.33 -6.24
CA PRO A 59 -7.33 27.37 -7.01
C PRO A 59 -7.32 27.13 -8.53
N GLN A 60 -6.36 26.36 -9.04
CA GLN A 60 -6.14 26.09 -10.47
C GLN A 60 -5.81 24.59 -10.71
N PRO A 61 -6.78 23.67 -10.49
CA PRO A 61 -6.54 22.22 -10.55
C PRO A 61 -6.04 21.71 -11.91
N GLU A 62 -6.35 22.44 -12.99
CA GLU A 62 -5.93 22.12 -14.35
C GLU A 62 -4.41 22.23 -14.57
N LEU A 63 -3.69 22.92 -13.69
CA LEU A 63 -2.24 23.14 -13.80
C LEU A 63 -1.41 22.19 -12.91
N THR A 64 -2.03 21.32 -12.12
CA THR A 64 -1.35 20.64 -10.99
C THR A 64 -1.22 19.11 -11.10
N LEU A 65 -1.58 18.50 -12.23
CA LEU A 65 -1.50 17.03 -12.37
C LEU A 65 -0.10 16.53 -12.72
N GLY A 66 0.48 15.69 -11.85
CA GLY A 66 1.70 14.93 -12.12
C GLY A 66 1.40 13.48 -12.51
N LYS A 67 1.99 12.99 -13.61
CA LYS A 67 1.94 11.57 -14.01
C LYS A 67 3.15 10.84 -13.45
N HIS A 68 2.93 9.71 -12.79
CA HIS A 68 4.00 8.83 -12.33
C HIS A 68 3.56 7.36 -12.37
N THR A 69 4.54 6.45 -12.47
CA THR A 69 4.35 5.01 -12.22
C THR A 69 4.99 4.68 -10.89
N ASN A 70 4.30 3.91 -10.06
CA ASN A 70 4.83 3.49 -8.76
C ASN A 70 5.78 2.29 -8.94
N PRO A 71 7.04 2.33 -8.47
CA PRO A 71 8.01 1.23 -8.67
C PRO A 71 7.83 0.04 -7.70
N VAL A 72 6.72 -0.04 -6.97
CA VAL A 72 6.47 -1.11 -5.98
C VAL A 72 5.59 -2.22 -6.54
N LEU A 73 5.83 -3.46 -6.11
CA LEU A 73 5.10 -4.65 -6.57
C LEU A 73 3.59 -4.57 -6.28
N VAL A 74 3.23 -4.19 -5.06
CA VAL A 74 1.84 -4.02 -4.62
C VAL A 74 1.72 -2.69 -3.90
N PHE A 75 0.81 -1.84 -4.39
CA PHE A 75 0.42 -0.59 -3.76
C PHE A 75 -1.06 -0.64 -3.41
N ILE A 76 -1.40 -0.50 -2.13
CA ILE A 76 -2.78 -0.45 -1.65
C ILE A 76 -3.12 1.01 -1.37
N LEU A 77 -4.11 1.54 -2.08
CA LEU A 77 -4.60 2.90 -1.90
C LEU A 77 -5.93 2.89 -1.13
N LEU A 78 -5.99 3.70 -0.07
CA LEU A 78 -7.23 4.04 0.62
C LEU A 78 -7.55 5.50 0.31
N GLN A 79 -8.74 5.77 -0.21
CA GLN A 79 -9.24 7.12 -0.50
C GLN A 79 -10.38 7.47 0.45
N ASP A 80 -10.54 8.76 0.71
CA ASP A 80 -11.63 9.37 1.48
C ASP A 80 -12.90 9.62 0.64
#